data_AF-A0A2V9SA62-F1
#
_entry.id   AF-A0A2V9SA62-F1
#
_cell.length_a   1.000
_cell.length_b   1.000
_cell.length_c   1.000
_cell.angle_alpha   90.00
_cell.angle_beta   90.00
_cell.angle_gamma   90.00
#
_symmetry.space_group_name_H-M   'P 1'
#
loop_
_entity.id
_entity.type
_entity.pdbx_description
1 polymer ?
#
loop_
_entity_poly.entity_id
_entity_poly.type
_entity_poly.pdbx_seq_one_letter_code
_entity_poly.pdbx_strand_id
1 'polypeptide(L)'
;MVFVLGAGGCVRRDGRNSDCRWPGETSNHPVSARHLSADAEFAEDLAIRYADAHFGLRSPNPSEKYGAERDRCMDRLFEEIRKEHGVPVGQVSGSLGQSRAYIDMAEVLPFALLYSLAAIVGARMIWRRYAPAEAGWAPGITMALFVSLAFAAGGTMLGEVWNWFVEGHRIGNNHMSYRADRLFWAKHRFELFAAALMIFWLAAINAARRMRLEHFNGR
;
A
#
# COMPACT_ATOMS: atom_id res chain seq x y z
N MET A 1 1.88 21.10 0.16
CA MET A 1 1.47 20.92 1.57
C MET A 1 0.85 19.53 1.71
N VAL A 2 1.69 18.50 1.81
CA VAL A 2 1.29 17.09 2.01
C VAL A 2 1.86 16.69 3.38
N PHE A 3 1.31 17.28 4.44
CA PHE A 3 1.91 17.23 5.78
C PHE A 3 1.03 16.55 6.83
N VAL A 4 -0.04 15.83 6.46
CA VAL A 4 -0.97 15.24 7.45
C VAL A 4 -1.39 13.80 7.13
N LEU A 5 -0.44 12.95 6.71
CA LEU A 5 -0.66 11.50 6.66
C LEU A 5 0.37 10.71 7.50
N GLY A 6 1.03 11.38 8.45
CA GLY A 6 2.01 10.76 9.35
C GLY A 6 1.42 10.12 10.61
N ALA A 7 0.12 10.32 10.89
CA ALA A 7 -0.49 9.89 12.17
C ALA A 7 -1.17 8.51 12.12
N GLY A 8 -1.19 7.86 10.95
CA GLY A 8 -2.06 6.70 10.71
C GLY A 8 -1.61 5.37 11.34
N GLY A 9 -0.38 5.21 11.85
CA GLY A 9 -0.01 3.94 12.47
C GLY A 9 1.48 3.65 12.52
N CYS A 10 2.28 4.54 13.13
CA CYS A 10 3.67 4.21 13.41
C CYS A 10 3.74 2.87 14.17
N VAL A 11 4.49 1.91 13.64
CA VAL A 11 4.83 0.70 14.38
C VAL A 11 5.70 1.14 15.56
N ARG A 12 5.54 0.45 16.70
CA ARG A 12 6.41 0.56 17.86
C ARG A 12 7.87 0.72 17.42
N ARG A 13 8.52 1.79 17.88
CA ARG A 13 9.94 2.07 17.64
C ARG A 13 10.81 1.67 18.82
N ASP A 14 10.23 1.69 20.02
CA ASP A 14 10.93 1.36 21.24
C ASP A 14 11.24 -0.14 21.31
N GLY A 15 12.48 -0.44 21.70
CA GLY A 15 13.01 -1.80 21.76
C GLY A 15 13.51 -2.37 20.43
N ARG A 16 13.52 -1.59 19.35
CA ARG A 16 14.14 -2.05 18.08
C ARG A 16 15.59 -2.41 18.27
N ASN A 17 15.96 -3.57 17.75
CA ASN A 17 17.32 -4.10 17.78
C ASN A 17 17.57 -4.99 16.56
N SER A 18 18.83 -5.33 16.34
CA SER A 18 19.27 -6.24 15.29
C SER A 18 19.74 -7.59 15.86
N ASP A 19 19.43 -7.89 17.13
CA ASP A 19 20.05 -9.01 17.86
C ASP A 19 19.09 -10.19 18.07
N CYS A 20 17.95 -10.17 17.38
CA CYS A 20 16.88 -11.16 17.55
C CYS A 20 16.38 -11.26 19.01
N ARG A 21 16.16 -10.10 19.66
CA ARG A 21 15.69 -10.05 21.05
C ARG A 21 14.31 -9.40 21.15
N TRP A 22 13.40 -10.08 21.83
CA TRP A 22 12.11 -9.50 22.17
C TRP A 22 12.28 -8.52 23.33
N PRO A 23 11.85 -7.26 23.23
CA PRO A 23 12.13 -6.27 24.27
C PRO A 23 11.13 -6.31 25.44
N GLY A 24 10.12 -7.19 25.39
CA GLY A 24 8.95 -7.17 26.28
C GLY A 24 8.04 -5.97 26.01
N GLU A 25 6.82 -6.00 26.54
CA GLU A 25 5.93 -4.85 26.52
C GLU A 25 6.18 -3.89 27.67
N THR A 26 6.02 -2.59 27.39
CA THR A 26 6.14 -1.53 28.39
C THR A 26 4.85 -1.31 29.19
N SER A 27 3.73 -1.90 28.74
CA SER A 27 2.40 -1.65 29.28
C SER A 27 1.50 -2.87 29.10
N ASN A 28 0.75 -3.20 30.15
CA ASN A 28 -0.11 -4.38 30.18
C ASN A 28 -1.39 -4.11 29.36
N HIS A 29 -1.33 -4.31 28.05
CA HIS A 29 -2.47 -4.14 27.17
C HIS A 29 -3.30 -5.43 27.11
N PRO A 30 -4.65 -5.34 27.08
CA PRO A 30 -5.46 -6.52 26.85
C PRO A 30 -5.14 -7.11 25.48
N VAL A 31 -4.94 -8.42 25.44
CA VAL A 31 -4.72 -9.17 24.20
C VAL A 31 -5.94 -8.99 23.30
N SER A 32 -5.77 -8.19 22.24
CA SER A 32 -6.76 -7.97 21.20
C SER A 32 -6.18 -8.38 19.85
N ALA A 33 -7.03 -8.64 18.85
CA ALA A 33 -6.57 -8.99 17.51
C ALA A 33 -5.64 -7.92 16.92
N ARG A 34 -5.90 -6.64 17.20
CA ARG A 34 -5.04 -5.53 16.78
C ARG A 34 -3.69 -5.54 17.49
N HIS A 35 -3.70 -5.80 18.80
CA HIS A 35 -2.48 -5.83 19.60
C HIS A 35 -1.57 -6.97 19.16
N LEU A 36 -2.12 -8.18 19.07
CA LEU A 36 -1.36 -9.36 18.64
C LEU A 36 -0.80 -9.21 17.22
N SER A 37 -1.59 -8.60 16.32
CA SER A 37 -1.13 -8.28 14.96
C SER A 37 0.02 -7.28 14.95
N ALA A 38 0.00 -6.28 15.84
CA ALA A 38 1.08 -5.31 15.98
C ALA A 38 2.37 -5.96 16.51
N ASP A 39 2.26 -6.86 17.49
CA ASP A 39 3.42 -7.60 18.02
C ASP A 39 4.02 -8.54 16.97
N ALA A 40 3.17 -9.27 16.24
CA ALA A 40 3.63 -10.13 15.16
C ALA A 40 4.34 -9.33 14.06
N GLU A 41 3.80 -8.18 13.65
CA GLU A 41 4.46 -7.28 12.68
C GLU A 41 5.76 -6.68 13.20
N PHE A 42 5.87 -6.43 14.52
CA PHE A 42 7.07 -5.94 15.15
C PHE A 42 8.15 -7.03 15.25
N ALA A 43 7.78 -8.25 15.61
CA ALA A 43 8.66 -9.41 15.59
C ALA A 43 9.20 -9.70 14.17
N GLU A 44 8.36 -9.60 13.14
CA GLU A 44 8.83 -9.71 11.75
C GLU A 44 9.85 -8.61 11.41
N ASP A 45 9.63 -7.35 11.81
CA ASP A 45 10.60 -6.27 11.57
C ASP A 45 11.94 -6.53 12.27
N LEU A 46 11.93 -7.01 13.52
CA LEU A 46 13.14 -7.40 14.26
C LEU A 46 13.88 -8.56 13.57
N ALA A 47 13.14 -9.56 13.06
CA ALA A 47 13.72 -10.68 12.35
C ALA A 47 14.38 -10.27 11.03
N ILE A 48 13.75 -9.36 10.27
CA ILE A 48 14.33 -8.79 9.05
C ILE A 48 15.60 -8.00 9.40
N ARG A 49 15.56 -7.13 10.42
CA ARG A 49 16.74 -6.34 10.84
C ARG A 49 17.90 -7.23 11.29
N TYR A 50 17.61 -8.30 12.04
CA TYR A 50 18.62 -9.28 12.44
C TYR A 50 19.27 -9.92 11.22
N ALA A 51 18.46 -10.38 10.26
CA ALA A 51 18.95 -11.01 9.05
C ALA A 51 19.75 -10.02 8.18
N ASP A 52 19.30 -8.78 8.05
CA ASP A 52 19.99 -7.72 7.31
C ASP A 52 21.36 -7.40 7.91
N ALA A 53 21.43 -7.31 9.25
CA ALA A 53 22.67 -6.96 9.95
C ALA A 53 23.72 -8.08 9.92
N HIS A 54 23.30 -9.34 9.90
CA HIS A 54 24.19 -10.49 10.05
C HIS A 54 24.44 -11.26 8.76
N PHE A 55 23.44 -11.37 7.88
CA PHE A 55 23.47 -12.23 6.68
C PHE A 55 23.11 -11.51 5.38
N GLY A 56 22.68 -10.26 5.44
CA GLY A 56 22.29 -9.45 4.27
C GLY A 56 23.48 -9.07 3.38
N LEU A 57 23.20 -8.57 2.18
CA LEU A 57 24.24 -8.18 1.21
C LEU A 57 25.22 -7.12 1.72
N ARG A 58 24.81 -6.35 2.73
CA ARG A 58 25.62 -5.30 3.37
C ARG A 58 26.15 -5.71 4.75
N SER A 59 25.91 -6.95 5.19
CA SER A 59 26.45 -7.45 6.45
C SER A 59 27.95 -7.75 6.30
N PRO A 60 28.68 -7.91 7.41
CA PRO A 60 30.06 -8.39 7.37
C PRO A 60 30.20 -9.80 6.76
N ASN A 61 29.14 -10.62 6.83
CA ASN A 61 29.12 -12.01 6.35
C ASN A 61 27.86 -12.30 5.52
N PRO A 62 27.75 -11.77 4.29
CA PRO A 62 26.61 -12.06 3.42
C PRO A 62 26.47 -13.56 3.20
N SER A 63 25.24 -14.09 3.29
CA SER A 63 25.02 -15.53 3.26
C SER A 63 23.69 -15.90 2.62
N GLU A 64 23.70 -16.99 1.85
CA GLU A 64 22.47 -17.65 1.37
C GLU A 64 21.56 -18.12 2.51
N LYS A 65 22.08 -18.19 3.75
CA LYS A 65 21.31 -18.51 4.96
C LYS A 65 20.37 -17.38 5.41
N TYR A 66 20.39 -16.22 4.75
CA TYR A 66 19.57 -15.05 5.10
C TYR A 66 18.12 -15.41 5.43
N GLY A 67 17.44 -16.13 4.52
CA GLY A 67 16.02 -16.49 4.71
C GLY A 67 15.81 -17.42 5.91
N ALA A 68 16.65 -18.45 6.04
CA ALA A 68 16.55 -19.42 7.12
C ALA A 68 16.81 -18.80 8.50
N GLU A 69 17.77 -17.88 8.61
CA GLU A 69 18.10 -17.21 9.88
C GLU A 69 17.09 -16.12 10.24
N ARG A 70 16.50 -15.44 9.25
CA ARG A 70 15.33 -14.57 9.45
C ARG A 70 14.16 -15.37 10.03
N ASP A 71 13.81 -16.50 9.43
CA ASP A 71 12.64 -17.28 9.83
C ASP A 71 12.86 -17.91 11.22
N ARG A 72 14.06 -18.45 11.49
CA ARG A 72 14.43 -18.90 12.83
C ARG A 72 14.36 -17.78 13.87
N CYS A 73 14.75 -16.56 13.50
CA CYS A 73 14.61 -15.42 14.41
C CYS A 73 13.14 -15.12 14.69
N MET A 74 12.32 -15.05 13.65
CA MET A 74 10.89 -14.78 13.75
C MET A 74 10.18 -15.83 14.63
N ASP A 75 10.48 -17.12 14.45
CA ASP A 75 9.92 -18.20 15.26
C ASP A 75 10.25 -18.03 16.76
N ARG A 76 11.51 -17.66 17.08
CA ARG A 76 11.91 -17.38 18.47
C ARG A 76 11.15 -16.19 19.06
N LEU A 77 10.96 -15.14 18.28
CA LEU A 77 10.23 -13.95 18.73
C LEU A 77 8.73 -14.25 18.92
N PHE A 78 8.11 -15.05 18.06
CA PHE A 78 6.74 -15.50 18.24
C PHE A 78 6.57 -16.38 19.48
N GLU A 79 7.58 -17.18 19.83
CA GLU A 79 7.59 -17.96 21.07
C GLU A 79 7.68 -17.09 22.33
N GLU A 80 8.37 -15.94 22.27
CA GLU A 80 8.34 -14.98 23.38
C GLU A 80 6.98 -14.30 23.51
N ILE A 81 6.37 -13.88 22.40
CA ILE A 81 5.00 -13.33 22.37
C ILE A 81 3.98 -14.37 22.91
N ARG A 82 4.15 -15.65 22.56
CA ARG A 82 3.36 -16.78 23.10
C ARG A 82 3.40 -16.81 24.62
N LYS A 83 4.59 -16.71 25.22
CA LYS A 83 4.79 -16.76 26.67
C LYS A 83 4.21 -15.53 27.37
N GLU A 84 4.36 -14.36 26.76
CA GLU A 84 3.88 -13.10 27.32
C GLU A 84 2.34 -13.02 27.33
N HIS A 85 1.70 -13.45 26.24
CA HIS A 85 0.25 -13.33 26.06
C HIS A 85 -0.57 -14.59 26.35
N GLY A 86 0.09 -15.74 26.54
CA GLY A 86 -0.58 -17.02 26.80
C GLY A 86 -1.39 -17.56 25.62
N VAL A 87 -1.10 -17.13 24.38
CA VAL A 87 -1.78 -17.56 23.14
C VAL A 87 -0.92 -18.54 22.35
N PRO A 88 -1.47 -19.43 21.50
CA PRO A 88 -0.67 -20.32 20.66
C PRO A 88 0.19 -19.57 19.63
N VAL A 89 1.37 -20.09 19.29
CA VAL A 89 2.26 -19.50 18.24
C VAL A 89 1.55 -19.38 16.90
N GLY A 90 0.73 -20.37 16.53
CA GLY A 90 -0.07 -20.30 15.29
C GLY A 90 -1.06 -19.13 15.26
N GLN A 91 -1.52 -18.67 16.44
CA GLN A 91 -2.35 -17.48 16.55
C GLN A 91 -1.51 -16.20 16.38
N VAL A 92 -0.29 -16.17 16.91
CA VAL A 92 0.68 -15.07 16.71
C VAL A 92 1.02 -14.94 15.23
N SER A 93 1.53 -16.00 14.61
CA SER A 93 1.92 -15.98 13.19
C SER A 93 0.72 -15.72 12.27
N GLY A 94 -0.44 -16.31 12.58
CA GLY A 94 -1.69 -16.07 11.87
C GLY A 94 -2.17 -14.62 11.94
N SER A 95 -1.79 -13.86 12.97
CA SER A 95 -2.19 -12.46 13.15
C SER A 95 -1.43 -11.47 12.26
N LEU A 96 -0.38 -11.92 11.55
CA LEU A 96 0.41 -11.08 10.65
C LEU A 96 -0.49 -10.36 9.62
N GLY A 97 -0.55 -9.04 9.73
CA GLY A 97 -1.29 -8.19 8.84
C GLY A 97 -2.83 -8.31 8.88
N GLN A 98 -3.41 -8.96 9.88
CA GLN A 98 -4.87 -9.11 9.99
C GLN A 98 -5.60 -7.82 10.40
N SER A 99 -4.93 -6.88 11.08
CA SER A 99 -5.56 -5.65 11.60
C SER A 99 -5.11 -4.39 10.86
N ARG A 100 -4.96 -4.47 9.53
CA ARG A 100 -4.39 -3.39 8.70
C ARG A 100 -5.40 -2.51 7.97
N ALA A 101 -6.70 -2.82 8.02
CA ALA A 101 -7.70 -2.13 7.21
C ALA A 101 -7.67 -0.59 7.33
N TYR A 102 -7.44 -0.05 8.52
CA TYR A 102 -7.34 1.40 8.72
C TYR A 102 -6.06 2.01 8.11
N ILE A 103 -4.95 1.26 8.13
CA ILE A 103 -3.68 1.64 7.50
C ILE A 103 -3.85 1.62 5.99
N ASP A 104 -4.37 0.51 5.46
CA ASP A 104 -4.61 0.34 4.03
C ASP A 104 -5.55 1.43 3.49
N MET A 105 -6.61 1.78 4.23
CA MET A 105 -7.51 2.87 3.87
C MET A 105 -6.80 4.24 3.88
N ALA A 106 -5.98 4.51 4.90
CA ALA A 106 -5.20 5.75 4.98
C ALA A 106 -4.16 5.87 3.84
N GLU A 107 -3.64 4.75 3.35
CA GLU A 107 -2.70 4.68 2.22
C GLU A 107 -3.39 4.87 0.86
N VAL A 108 -4.52 4.19 0.65
CA VAL A 108 -5.21 4.12 -0.65
C VAL A 108 -6.03 5.37 -0.91
N LEU A 109 -6.72 5.91 0.10
CA LEU A 109 -7.67 7.01 -0.09
C LEU A 109 -7.03 8.27 -0.71
N PRO A 110 -5.87 8.76 -0.26
CA PRO A 110 -5.20 9.92 -0.86
C PRO A 110 -4.84 9.69 -2.32
N PHE A 111 -4.34 8.49 -2.64
CA PHE A 111 -3.99 8.12 -4.01
C PHE A 111 -5.23 8.06 -4.91
N ALA A 112 -6.31 7.44 -4.44
CA ALA A 112 -7.57 7.34 -5.17
C ALA A 112 -8.17 8.73 -5.48
N LEU A 113 -8.08 9.67 -4.53
CA LEU A 113 -8.54 11.05 -4.73
C LEU A 113 -7.70 11.78 -5.78
N LEU A 114 -6.37 11.67 -5.72
CA LEU A 114 -5.46 12.27 -6.69
C LEU A 114 -5.67 11.69 -8.09
N TYR A 115 -5.80 10.37 -8.20
CA TYR A 115 -6.09 9.69 -9.46
C TYR A 115 -7.43 10.16 -10.04
N SER A 116 -8.48 10.24 -9.22
CA SER A 116 -9.80 10.69 -9.65
C SER A 116 -9.76 12.13 -10.18
N LEU A 117 -9.03 13.02 -9.50
CA LEU A 117 -8.84 14.39 -9.97
C LEU A 117 -8.11 14.43 -11.32
N ALA A 118 -7.01 13.69 -11.45
CA ALA A 118 -6.24 13.61 -12.69
C ALA A 118 -7.09 13.04 -13.85
N ALA A 119 -7.89 12.02 -13.59
CA ALA A 119 -8.81 11.43 -14.56
C ALA A 119 -9.87 12.43 -15.03
N ILE A 120 -10.46 13.21 -14.11
CA ILE A 120 -11.43 14.27 -14.44
C ILE A 120 -10.79 15.34 -15.32
N VAL A 121 -9.57 15.78 -15.00
CA VAL A 121 -8.84 16.78 -15.78
C VAL A 121 -8.51 16.23 -17.17
N GLY A 122 -7.95 15.02 -17.25
CA GLY A 122 -7.60 14.36 -18.51
C GLY A 122 -8.82 14.16 -19.41
N ALA A 123 -9.93 13.64 -18.86
CA ALA A 123 -11.21 13.50 -19.57
C ALA A 123 -11.69 14.83 -20.18
N ARG A 124 -11.66 15.92 -19.40
CA ARG A 124 -12.07 17.25 -19.90
C ARG A 124 -11.15 17.76 -21.00
N MET A 125 -9.83 17.54 -20.87
CA MET A 125 -8.86 17.94 -21.89
C MET A 125 -9.11 17.22 -23.22
N ILE A 126 -9.40 15.92 -23.17
CA ILE A 126 -9.72 15.12 -24.36
C ILE A 126 -10.94 15.70 -25.09
N TRP A 127 -12.05 15.92 -24.38
CA TRP A 127 -13.27 16.42 -25.02
C TRP A 127 -13.20 17.88 -25.47
N ARG A 128 -12.32 18.68 -24.86
CA ARG A 128 -12.01 20.04 -25.36
C ARG A 128 -11.18 19.99 -26.65
N ARG A 129 -10.22 19.06 -26.73
CA ARG A 129 -9.32 18.91 -27.89
C ARG A 129 -9.97 18.23 -29.09
N TYR A 130 -10.88 17.30 -28.81
CA TYR A 130 -11.64 16.51 -29.78
C TYR A 130 -13.13 16.73 -29.54
N ALA A 131 -13.56 17.98 -29.69
CA ALA A 131 -14.97 18.34 -29.51
C ALA A 131 -15.85 17.55 -30.50
N PRO A 132 -16.85 16.78 -30.02
CA PRO A 132 -17.66 15.94 -30.90
C PRO A 132 -18.41 16.70 -31.99
N ALA A 133 -18.70 17.99 -31.77
CA ALA A 133 -19.36 18.86 -32.73
C ALA A 133 -18.50 19.16 -33.96
N GLU A 134 -17.17 19.15 -33.82
CA GLU A 134 -16.22 19.51 -34.88
C GLU A 134 -15.55 18.27 -35.49
N ALA A 135 -15.08 17.36 -34.64
CA ALA A 135 -14.26 16.21 -35.04
C ALA A 135 -15.05 14.89 -35.10
N GLY A 136 -16.33 14.90 -34.75
CA GLY A 136 -17.09 13.68 -34.48
C GLY A 136 -16.62 12.96 -33.21
N TRP A 137 -17.30 11.86 -32.85
CA TRP A 137 -17.03 11.14 -31.61
C TRP A 137 -15.79 10.24 -31.67
N ALA A 138 -15.46 9.71 -32.85
CA ALA A 138 -14.45 8.65 -32.99
C ALA A 138 -13.06 9.07 -32.45
N PRO A 139 -12.48 10.23 -32.82
CA PRO A 139 -11.16 10.62 -32.32
C PRO A 139 -11.11 10.77 -30.80
N GLY A 140 -12.15 11.36 -30.20
CA GLY A 140 -12.25 11.54 -28.75
C GLY A 140 -12.37 10.21 -28.00
N ILE A 141 -13.18 9.26 -28.51
CA ILE A 141 -13.32 7.92 -27.94
C ILE A 141 -12.00 7.14 -28.05
N THR A 142 -11.34 7.18 -29.21
CA THR A 142 -10.05 6.52 -29.41
C THR A 142 -9.00 7.06 -28.44
N MET A 143 -8.90 8.39 -28.30
CA MET A 143 -7.96 8.99 -27.36
C MET A 143 -8.33 8.66 -25.90
N ALA A 144 -9.62 8.68 -25.54
CA ALA A 144 -10.08 8.28 -24.21
C ALA A 144 -9.69 6.83 -23.88
N LEU A 145 -9.81 5.92 -24.84
CA LEU A 145 -9.36 4.53 -24.67
C LEU A 145 -7.85 4.47 -24.39
N PHE A 146 -7.02 5.06 -25.24
CA PHE A 146 -5.56 5.05 -25.05
C PHE A 146 -5.13 5.70 -23.73
N VAL A 147 -5.66 6.88 -23.42
CA VAL A 147 -5.30 7.60 -22.19
C VAL A 147 -5.80 6.85 -20.96
N SER A 148 -6.98 6.22 -21.00
CA SER A 148 -7.49 5.41 -19.88
C SER A 148 -6.55 4.25 -19.55
N LEU A 149 -6.03 3.55 -20.56
CA LEU A 149 -5.07 2.46 -20.38
C LEU A 149 -3.74 2.96 -19.81
N ALA A 150 -3.24 4.08 -20.33
CA ALA A 150 -2.01 4.71 -19.83
C ALA A 150 -2.16 5.18 -18.37
N PHE A 151 -3.29 5.80 -18.03
CA PHE A 151 -3.60 6.23 -16.66
C PHE A 151 -3.75 5.04 -15.72
N ALA A 152 -4.48 4.00 -16.12
CA ALA A 152 -4.66 2.81 -15.30
C ALA A 152 -3.31 2.10 -15.06
N ALA A 153 -2.51 1.88 -16.10
CA ALA A 153 -1.20 1.23 -15.97
C ALA A 153 -0.25 2.07 -15.11
N GLY A 154 -0.09 3.36 -15.45
CA GLY A 154 0.77 4.29 -14.70
C GLY A 154 0.31 4.48 -13.27
N GLY A 155 -1.00 4.59 -13.04
CA GLY A 155 -1.61 4.67 -11.71
C GLY A 155 -1.35 3.42 -10.88
N THR A 156 -1.51 2.23 -11.45
CA THR A 156 -1.20 0.97 -10.76
C THR A 156 0.28 0.87 -10.39
N MET A 157 1.20 1.25 -11.30
CA MET A 157 2.64 1.23 -11.01
C MET A 157 3.03 2.26 -9.95
N LEU A 158 2.53 3.50 -10.06
CA LEU A 158 2.81 4.56 -9.10
C LEU A 158 2.24 4.25 -7.71
N GLY A 159 1.06 3.63 -7.64
CA GLY A 159 0.46 3.22 -6.38
C GLY A 159 1.23 2.10 -5.69
N GLU A 160 1.86 1.19 -6.44
CA GLU A 160 2.76 0.18 -5.88
C GLU A 160 3.98 0.83 -5.21
N VAL A 161 4.62 1.78 -5.90
CA VAL A 161 5.76 2.54 -5.36
C VAL A 161 5.34 3.38 -4.14
N TRP A 162 4.17 4.00 -4.19
CA TRP A 162 3.59 4.74 -3.06
C TRP A 162 3.40 3.85 -1.85
N ASN A 163 2.83 2.65 -2.02
CA ASN A 163 2.57 1.74 -0.91
C ASN A 163 3.88 1.26 -0.26
N TRP A 164 4.90 0.95 -1.07
CA TRP A 164 6.24 0.65 -0.57
C TRP A 164 6.85 1.80 0.24
N PHE A 165 6.71 3.03 -0.25
CA PHE A 165 7.23 4.21 0.43
C PHE A 165 6.52 4.45 1.78
N VAL A 166 5.19 4.40 1.81
CA VAL A 166 4.42 4.63 3.03
C VAL A 166 4.71 3.55 4.06
N GLU A 167 4.67 2.28 3.67
CA GLU A 167 4.93 1.18 4.59
C GLU A 167 6.38 1.21 5.10
N GLY A 168 7.35 1.47 4.22
CA GLY A 168 8.76 1.61 4.60
C GLY A 168 8.97 2.73 5.63
N HIS A 169 8.26 3.85 5.49
CA HIS A 169 8.28 4.92 6.48
C HIS A 169 7.55 4.55 7.79
N ARG A 170 6.39 3.89 7.70
CA ARG A 170 5.58 3.44 8.85
C ARG A 170 6.38 2.52 9.76
N ILE A 171 7.10 1.58 9.17
CA ILE A 171 7.96 0.63 9.89
C ILE A 171 9.32 1.25 10.17
N GLY A 172 9.79 2.22 9.38
CA GLY A 172 11.17 2.70 9.47
C GLY A 172 12.18 1.62 9.06
N ASN A 173 11.81 0.78 8.09
CA ASN A 173 12.67 -0.20 7.43
C ASN A 173 12.24 -0.29 5.96
N ASN A 174 13.18 -0.09 5.04
CA ASN A 174 12.89 -0.15 3.60
C ASN A 174 12.99 -1.57 3.04
N HIS A 175 13.42 -2.56 3.83
CA HIS A 175 13.48 -3.94 3.40
C HIS A 175 12.19 -4.68 3.76
N MET A 176 11.35 -4.90 2.75
CA MET A 176 9.98 -5.36 2.95
C MET A 176 9.86 -6.89 3.07
N SER A 177 10.76 -7.68 2.48
CA SER A 177 10.68 -9.15 2.53
C SER A 177 9.25 -9.64 2.15
N TYR A 178 8.72 -10.68 2.83
CA TYR A 178 7.36 -11.19 2.66
C TYR A 178 6.24 -10.18 2.94
N ARG A 179 6.54 -9.05 3.59
CA ARG A 179 5.55 -8.02 3.86
C ARG A 179 5.05 -7.37 2.57
N ALA A 180 5.89 -7.30 1.54
CA ALA A 180 5.53 -6.70 0.26
C ALA A 180 4.28 -7.35 -0.36
N ASP A 181 4.16 -8.67 -0.24
CA ASP A 181 3.03 -9.44 -0.78
C ASP A 181 1.74 -9.26 0.04
N ARG A 182 1.85 -8.80 1.28
CA ARG A 182 0.71 -8.59 2.17
C ARG A 182 0.10 -7.20 2.05
N LEU A 183 0.76 -6.28 1.35
CA LEU A 183 0.28 -4.93 1.09
C LEU A 183 -1.01 -4.94 0.28
N PHE A 184 -1.90 -3.99 0.57
CA PHE A 184 -3.18 -3.87 -0.12
C PHE A 184 -3.02 -3.80 -1.64
N TRP A 185 -2.06 -2.99 -2.11
CA TRP A 185 -1.80 -2.84 -3.52
C TRP A 185 -1.33 -4.14 -4.18
N ALA A 186 -0.48 -4.91 -3.50
CA ALA A 186 0.04 -6.17 -4.02
C ALA A 186 -1.07 -7.23 -4.13
N LYS A 187 -2.00 -7.27 -3.17
CA LYS A 187 -3.15 -8.19 -3.16
C LYS A 187 -4.20 -7.87 -4.22
N HIS A 188 -4.42 -6.58 -4.52
CA HIS A 188 -5.54 -6.12 -5.34
C HIS A 188 -5.11 -5.46 -6.65
N ARG A 189 -3.96 -5.83 -7.22
CA ARG A 189 -3.39 -5.18 -8.42
C ARG A 189 -4.38 -5.14 -9.58
N PHE A 190 -5.06 -6.25 -9.84
CA PHE A 190 -5.99 -6.37 -10.97
C PHE A 190 -7.27 -5.57 -10.74
N GLU A 191 -7.82 -5.64 -9.52
CA GLU A 191 -9.02 -4.92 -9.11
C GLU A 191 -8.77 -3.41 -9.13
N LEU A 192 -7.59 -2.96 -8.69
CA LEU A 192 -7.19 -1.56 -8.71
C LEU A 192 -7.00 -1.04 -10.13
N PHE A 193 -6.40 -1.84 -11.01
CA PHE A 193 -6.31 -1.49 -12.43
C PHE A 193 -7.70 -1.36 -13.08
N ALA A 194 -8.61 -2.30 -12.82
CA ALA A 194 -9.98 -2.24 -13.31
C ALA A 194 -10.74 -1.04 -12.73
N ALA A 195 -10.59 -0.74 -11.43
CA ALA A 195 -11.17 0.43 -10.79
C ALA A 195 -10.66 1.74 -11.41
N ALA A 196 -9.36 1.82 -11.68
CA ALA A 196 -8.74 2.96 -12.33
C ALA A 196 -9.34 3.23 -13.73
N LEU A 197 -9.58 2.17 -14.52
CA LEU A 197 -10.28 2.26 -15.80
C LEU A 197 -11.72 2.75 -15.62
N MET A 198 -12.47 2.16 -14.69
CA MET A 198 -13.86 2.55 -14.43
C MET A 198 -13.97 4.03 -14.04
N ILE A 199 -13.13 4.51 -13.12
CA ILE A 199 -13.10 5.91 -12.70
C ILE A 199 -12.82 6.83 -13.89
N PHE A 200 -11.86 6.48 -14.74
CA PHE A 200 -11.54 7.29 -15.92
C PHE A 200 -12.72 7.36 -16.90
N TRP A 201 -13.36 6.22 -17.19
CA TRP A 201 -14.51 6.19 -18.11
C TRP A 201 -15.73 6.93 -17.54
N LEU A 202 -15.99 6.82 -16.24
CA LEU A 202 -17.02 7.63 -15.57
C LEU A 202 -16.73 9.13 -15.70
N ALA A 203 -15.47 9.54 -15.52
CA ALA A 203 -15.04 10.91 -15.73
C ALA A 203 -15.21 11.37 -17.19
N ALA A 204 -14.83 10.53 -18.15
CA ALA A 204 -14.98 10.78 -19.58
C ALA A 204 -16.45 10.94 -19.98
N ILE A 205 -17.33 10.03 -19.54
CA ILE A 205 -18.77 10.11 -19.81
C ILE A 205 -19.39 11.37 -19.21
N ASN A 206 -19.05 11.68 -17.95
CA ASN A 206 -19.55 12.88 -17.29
C ASN A 206 -19.08 14.17 -18.00
N ALA A 207 -17.82 14.22 -18.44
CA ALA A 207 -17.29 15.35 -19.18
C ALA A 207 -17.97 15.51 -20.56
N ALA A 208 -18.19 14.41 -21.29
CA ALA A 208 -18.92 14.42 -22.55
C ALA A 208 -20.38 14.90 -22.39
N ARG A 209 -21.07 14.45 -21.34
CA ARG A 209 -22.43 14.89 -21.01
C ARG A 209 -22.50 16.39 -20.74
N ARG A 210 -21.56 16.94 -19.97
CA ARG A 210 -21.49 18.38 -19.68
C ARG A 210 -21.26 19.22 -20.93
N MET A 211 -20.31 18.84 -21.78
CA MET A 211 -20.07 19.52 -23.07
C MET A 211 -21.32 19.54 -23.95
N ARG A 212 -22.06 18.42 -23.99
CA ARG A 212 -23.30 18.32 -24.76
C ARG A 212 -24.38 19.27 -24.22
N LEU A 213 -24.55 19.35 -22.90
CA LEU A 213 -25.50 20.26 -22.25
C LEU A 213 -25.14 21.74 -22.47
N GLU A 214 -23.85 22.10 -22.36
CA GLU A 214 -23.37 23.46 -22.62
C GLU A 214 -23.64 23.87 -24.08
N HIS A 215 -23.46 22.96 -25.04
CA HIS A 215 -23.79 23.24 -26.44
C HIS A 215 -25.30 23.42 -26.68
N PHE A 216 -26.16 22.69 -25.95
CA PHE A 216 -27.61 22.83 -26.06
C PHE A 216 -28.16 24.08 -25.37
N ASN A 217 -27.60 24.46 -24.21
CA ASN A 217 -28.03 25.64 -23.44
C ASN A 217 -27.38 26.95 -23.91
N GLY A 218 -26.36 26.87 -24.77
CA GLY A 218 -25.66 28.00 -25.39
C GLY A 218 -26.26 28.47 -26.72
N ARG A 219 -27.51 28.10 -27.00
CA ARG A 219 -28.39 28.77 -27.97
C ARG A 219 -29.59 29.35 -27.23
#